data_AF-A0A4Y2B8S5-F1
#
_entry.id   AF-A0A4Y2B8S5-F1
#
_cell.length_a   1.000
_cell.length_b   1.000
_cell.length_c   1.000
_cell.angle_alpha   90.00
_cell.angle_beta   90.00
_cell.angle_gamma   90.00
#
_symmetry.space_group_name_H-M   'P 1'
#
loop_
_entity.id
_entity.type
_entity.pdbx_description
1 polymer ?
#
loop_
_entity_poly.entity_id
_entity_poly.type
_entity_poly.pdbx_seq_one_letter_code
_entity_poly.pdbx_strand_id
1 'polypeptide(L)'
;MLICNGLEISYWTTHHPGHINGLILLADINVNHLKNLDVAEECYRKVLKIDPVNQKALHNLCVLHFERQDFAMAERCLTHTLSLHPTVPYIRQHLQVVRNILKQDSDSVFGHMAASHPVS
;
A
#
# COMPACT_ATOMS: atom_id res chain seq x y z
N MET A 1 17.25 20.48 13.37
CA MET A 1 16.02 19.68 13.17
C MET A 1 15.13 20.48 12.23
N LEU A 2 15.36 20.36 10.92
CA LEU A 2 14.66 21.15 9.90
C LEU A 2 13.31 20.48 9.63
N ILE A 3 12.25 21.17 10.01
CA ILE A 3 10.88 20.86 9.58
C ILE A 3 10.83 21.22 8.09
N CYS A 4 11.10 20.26 7.20
CA CYS A 4 10.85 20.44 5.78
C CYS A 4 9.34 20.59 5.60
N ASN A 5 8.90 21.82 5.31
CA ASN A 5 7.50 22.08 5.04
C ASN A 5 7.12 21.37 3.73
N GLY A 6 5.91 20.80 3.63
CA GLY A 6 5.48 20.05 2.44
C GLY A 6 5.60 20.84 1.11
N LEU A 7 5.62 22.17 1.20
CA LEU A 7 5.89 23.08 0.08
C LEU A 7 7.33 22.99 -0.45
N GLU A 8 8.33 22.86 0.42
CA GLU A 8 9.73 22.68 0.02
C GLU A 8 9.93 21.33 -0.68
N ILE A 9 9.28 20.27 -0.21
CA ILE A 9 9.40 18.94 -0.83
C ILE A 9 8.73 18.91 -2.21
N SER A 10 7.58 19.59 -2.37
CA SER A 10 6.93 19.76 -3.68
C SER A 10 7.82 20.58 -4.64
N TYR A 11 8.44 21.65 -4.15
CA TYR A 11 9.39 22.45 -4.93
C TYR A 11 10.63 21.65 -5.35
N TRP A 12 11.25 20.92 -4.41
CA TRP A 12 12.41 20.07 -4.67
C TRP A 12 12.10 18.92 -5.63
N THR A 13 10.94 18.29 -5.53
CA THR A 13 10.52 17.23 -6.47
C THR A 13 10.14 17.78 -7.85
N THR A 14 9.74 19.04 -7.95
CA THR A 14 9.50 19.72 -9.24
C THR A 14 10.81 20.05 -9.97
N HIS A 15 11.85 20.44 -9.22
CA HIS A 15 13.18 20.76 -9.78
C HIS A 15 14.13 19.56 -9.88
N HIS A 16 13.89 18.49 -9.12
CA HIS A 16 14.60 17.21 -9.18
C HIS A 16 13.62 16.02 -9.26
N PRO A 17 12.85 15.90 -10.36
CA PRO A 17 11.76 14.92 -10.50
C PRO A 17 12.21 13.45 -10.53
N GLY A 18 13.51 13.19 -10.58
CA GLY A 18 14.10 11.85 -10.60
C GLY A 18 14.59 11.32 -9.26
N HIS A 19 14.52 12.08 -8.17
CA HIS A 19 15.10 11.63 -6.90
C HIS A 19 14.15 10.70 -6.14
N ILE A 20 14.27 9.40 -6.41
CA ILE A 20 13.45 8.31 -5.85
C ILE A 20 13.28 8.45 -4.33
N ASN A 21 14.37 8.69 -3.59
CA ASN A 21 14.32 8.81 -2.13
C ASN A 21 13.51 10.02 -1.65
N GLY A 22 13.51 11.12 -2.40
CA GLY A 22 12.73 12.32 -2.08
C GLY A 22 11.23 12.09 -2.26
N LEU A 23 10.85 11.41 -3.35
CA LEU A 23 9.47 11.02 -3.61
C LEU A 23 8.95 10.01 -2.57
N ILE A 24 9.79 9.05 -2.19
CA ILE A 24 9.45 8.08 -1.13
C ILE A 24 9.26 8.80 0.22
N LEU A 25 10.15 9.74 0.58
CA LEU A 25 10.01 10.49 1.82
C LEU A 25 8.73 11.34 1.84
N LEU A 26 8.41 12.01 0.74
CA LEU A 26 7.17 12.76 0.60
C LEU A 26 5.94 11.85 0.79
N ALA A 27 5.96 10.67 0.18
CA ALA A 27 4.90 9.69 0.32
C ALA A 27 4.76 9.22 1.78
N ASP A 28 5.86 8.85 2.43
CA ASP A 28 5.90 8.38 3.83
C ASP A 28 5.32 9.46 4.78
N ILE A 29 5.61 10.75 4.55
CA ILE A 29 5.02 11.86 5.34
C ILE A 29 3.51 11.97 5.11
N ASN A 30 3.06 11.83 3.87
CA ASN A 30 1.64 11.91 3.54
C ASN A 30 0.84 10.75 4.14
N VAL A 31 1.39 9.54 4.16
CA VAL A 31 0.76 8.36 4.79
C VAL A 31 0.71 8.51 6.31
N ASN A 32 1.81 8.91 6.94
CA ASN A 32 1.94 8.83 8.40
C ASN A 32 1.42 10.07 9.13
N HIS A 33 1.62 11.26 8.57
CA HIS A 33 1.36 12.52 9.26
C HIS A 33 0.15 13.27 8.68
N LEU A 34 0.02 13.31 7.35
CA LEU A 34 -1.04 14.11 6.71
C LEU A 34 -2.29 13.28 6.37
N LYS A 35 -2.19 11.95 6.45
CA LYS A 35 -3.23 10.99 6.04
C LYS A 35 -3.79 11.23 4.63
N ASN A 36 -2.99 11.84 3.77
CA ASN A 36 -3.33 12.10 2.38
C ASN A 36 -2.82 10.94 1.50
N LEU A 37 -3.63 9.89 1.43
CA LEU A 37 -3.27 8.66 0.72
C LEU A 37 -3.15 8.88 -0.80
N ASP A 38 -3.87 9.85 -1.36
CA ASP A 38 -3.86 10.14 -2.80
C ASP A 38 -2.53 10.74 -3.24
N VAL A 39 -2.01 11.70 -2.47
CA VAL A 39 -0.67 12.29 -2.73
C VAL A 39 0.42 11.23 -2.55
N ALA A 40 0.31 10.37 -1.53
CA ALA A 40 1.25 9.28 -1.34
C ALA A 40 1.24 8.31 -2.55
N GLU A 41 0.05 7.96 -3.04
CA GLU A 41 -0.10 7.10 -4.22
C GLU A 41 0.56 7.72 -5.45
N GLU A 42 0.32 9.02 -5.71
CA GLU A 42 0.94 9.72 -6.82
C GLU A 42 2.47 9.68 -6.73
N CYS A 43 3.03 9.88 -5.53
CA CYS A 43 4.46 9.84 -5.30
C CYS A 43 5.04 8.44 -5.58
N TYR A 44 4.43 7.38 -5.07
CA TYR A 44 4.87 6.02 -5.37
C TYR A 44 4.74 5.67 -6.84
N ARG A 45 3.66 6.09 -7.51
CA ARG A 45 3.49 5.90 -8.97
C ARG A 45 4.57 6.63 -9.76
N LYS A 46 5.00 7.83 -9.34
CA LYS A 46 6.14 8.53 -9.95
C LYS A 46 7.43 7.75 -9.77
N VAL A 47 7.69 7.18 -8.59
CA VAL A 47 8.85 6.30 -8.36
C VAL A 47 8.80 5.11 -9.32
N LEU A 48 7.66 4.43 -9.45
CA LEU A 48 7.53 3.27 -10.33
C LEU A 48 7.62 3.59 -11.82
N LYS A 49 7.37 4.85 -12.23
CA LYS A 49 7.66 5.29 -13.61
C LYS A 49 9.16 5.39 -13.88
N ILE A 50 9.96 5.70 -12.85
CA ILE A 50 11.42 5.85 -12.95
C ILE A 50 12.11 4.48 -12.76
N ASP A 51 11.67 3.74 -11.75
CA ASP A 51 12.16 2.41 -11.38
C ASP A 51 10.96 1.46 -11.19
N PRO A 52 10.53 0.76 -12.25
CA PRO A 52 9.34 -0.11 -12.23
C PRO A 52 9.42 -1.28 -11.25
N VAL A 53 10.64 -1.67 -10.85
CA VAL A 53 10.87 -2.78 -9.92
C VAL A 53 11.27 -2.29 -8.54
N ASN A 54 11.08 -1.01 -8.24
CA ASN A 54 11.42 -0.46 -6.93
C ASN A 54 10.62 -1.15 -5.81
N GLN A 55 11.31 -2.00 -5.06
CA GLN A 55 10.70 -2.82 -4.01
C GLN A 55 9.90 -1.98 -3.00
N LYS A 56 10.46 -0.85 -2.54
CA LYS A 56 9.83 -0.01 -1.50
C LYS A 56 8.57 0.66 -2.02
N ALA A 57 8.60 1.23 -3.23
CA ALA A 57 7.43 1.85 -3.83
C ALA A 57 6.32 0.85 -4.16
N LEU A 58 6.67 -0.33 -4.71
CA LEU A 58 5.70 -1.40 -4.96
C LEU A 58 4.99 -1.83 -3.67
N HIS A 59 5.78 -2.18 -2.65
CA HIS A 59 5.26 -2.58 -1.35
C HIS A 59 4.36 -1.51 -0.73
N ASN A 60 4.81 -0.25 -0.70
CA ASN A 60 4.06 0.82 -0.05
C ASN A 60 2.77 1.18 -0.81
N LEU A 61 2.72 1.01 -2.13
CA LEU A 61 1.47 1.08 -2.89
C LEU A 61 0.48 0.00 -2.46
N CYS A 62 0.95 -1.22 -2.19
CA CYS A 62 0.08 -2.28 -1.68
C CYS A 62 -0.44 -1.97 -0.26
N VAL A 63 0.40 -1.36 0.58
CA VAL A 63 -0.02 -0.88 1.90
C VAL A 63 -1.09 0.21 1.79
N LEU A 64 -1.03 1.09 0.80
CA LEU A 64 -2.11 2.07 0.57
C LEU A 64 -3.47 1.40 0.29
N HIS A 65 -3.49 0.31 -0.49
CA HIS A 65 -4.72 -0.46 -0.70
C HIS A 65 -5.22 -1.08 0.60
N PHE A 66 -4.32 -1.57 1.45
CA PHE A 66 -4.66 -2.07 2.77
C PHE A 66 -5.26 -0.99 3.67
N GLU A 67 -4.65 0.20 3.74
CA GLU A 67 -5.15 1.34 4.52
C GLU A 67 -6.54 1.81 4.04
N ARG A 68 -6.84 1.66 2.75
CA ARG A 68 -8.17 1.91 2.16
C ARG A 68 -9.16 0.76 2.36
N GLN A 69 -8.79 -0.29 3.08
CA GLN A 69 -9.57 -1.52 3.29
C GLN A 69 -9.91 -2.27 1.99
N ASP A 70 -9.21 -1.99 0.89
CA ASP A 70 -9.29 -2.76 -0.35
C ASP A 70 -8.36 -3.97 -0.26
N PHE A 71 -8.74 -4.92 0.59
CA PHE A 71 -7.95 -6.11 0.88
C PHE A 71 -7.76 -7.00 -0.34
N ALA A 72 -8.72 -7.00 -1.27
CA ALA A 72 -8.62 -7.76 -2.52
C ALA A 72 -7.51 -7.18 -3.43
N MET A 73 -7.45 -5.86 -3.59
CA MET A 73 -6.33 -5.23 -4.33
C MET A 73 -5.01 -5.34 -3.59
N ALA A 74 -5.01 -5.20 -2.26
CA ALA A 74 -3.81 -5.38 -1.45
C ALA A 74 -3.20 -6.78 -1.64
N GLU A 75 -4.03 -7.83 -1.66
CA GLU A 75 -3.57 -9.21 -1.88
C GLU A 75 -2.92 -9.37 -3.28
N ARG A 76 -3.60 -8.90 -4.33
CA ARG A 76 -3.08 -8.98 -5.71
C ARG A 76 -1.77 -8.22 -5.84
N CYS A 77 -1.70 -7.02 -5.27
CA CYS A 77 -0.52 -6.17 -5.28
C CYS A 77 0.66 -6.83 -4.53
N LEU A 78 0.42 -7.37 -3.33
CA LEU A 78 1.46 -8.04 -2.54
C LEU A 78 1.93 -9.33 -3.21
N THR A 79 1.03 -10.08 -3.85
CA THR A 79 1.37 -11.29 -4.61
C THR A 79 2.28 -10.95 -5.79
N HIS A 80 1.97 -9.89 -6.53
CA HIS A 80 2.82 -9.40 -7.63
C HIS A 80 4.18 -8.89 -7.11
N THR A 81 4.18 -8.12 -6.02
CA THR A 81 5.42 -7.60 -5.43
C THR A 81 6.31 -8.74 -4.93
N LEU A 82 5.73 -9.81 -4.37
CA LEU A 82 6.46 -10.99 -3.92
C LEU A 82 7.04 -11.80 -5.10
N SER A 83 6.39 -11.83 -6.26
CA SER A 83 6.93 -12.53 -7.44
C SER A 83 8.15 -11.82 -8.02
N LEU A 84 8.22 -10.49 -7.91
CA LEU A 84 9.39 -9.69 -8.29
C LEU A 84 10.50 -9.76 -7.23
N HIS A 85 10.13 -9.79 -5.94
CA HIS A 85 11.05 -9.73 -4.80
C HIS A 85 10.83 -10.87 -3.80
N PRO A 86 11.13 -12.13 -4.19
CA PRO A 86 10.75 -13.32 -3.42
C PRO A 86 11.54 -13.48 -2.10
N THR A 87 12.68 -12.81 -1.98
CA THR A 87 13.59 -12.91 -0.83
C THR A 87 13.22 -11.98 0.32
N VAL A 88 12.23 -11.09 0.14
CA VAL A 88 11.89 -10.05 1.10
C VAL A 88 10.85 -10.57 2.11
N PRO A 89 11.23 -10.80 3.38
CA PRO A 89 10.36 -11.50 4.33
C PRO A 89 9.09 -10.73 4.68
N TYR A 90 9.19 -9.40 4.80
CA TYR A 90 8.06 -8.57 5.25
C TYR A 90 6.92 -8.52 4.22
N ILE A 91 7.20 -8.63 2.91
CA ILE A 91 6.15 -8.68 1.88
C ILE A 91 5.28 -9.92 2.08
N ARG A 92 5.90 -11.07 2.37
CA ARG A 92 5.20 -12.31 2.68
C ARG A 92 4.37 -12.19 3.95
N GLN A 93 4.92 -11.56 4.99
CA GLN A 93 4.21 -11.34 6.25
C GLN A 93 2.95 -10.49 6.04
N HIS A 94 3.08 -9.37 5.31
CA HIS A 94 1.93 -8.52 4.99
C HIS A 94 0.89 -9.27 4.15
N LEU A 95 1.30 -10.07 3.16
CA LEU A 95 0.39 -10.89 2.37
C LEU A 95 -0.41 -11.87 3.25
N GLN A 96 0.24 -12.48 4.25
CA GLN A 96 -0.44 -13.38 5.18
C GLN A 96 -1.49 -12.64 6.02
N VAL A 97 -1.20 -11.42 6.48
CA VAL A 97 -2.16 -10.59 7.21
C VAL A 97 -3.39 -10.32 6.35
N VAL A 98 -3.20 -9.87 5.10
CA VAL A 98 -4.31 -9.59 4.17
C VAL A 98 -5.16 -10.83 3.92
N ARG A 99 -4.53 -11.99 3.69
CA ARG A 99 -5.26 -13.26 3.47
C ARG A 99 -6.04 -13.72 4.68
N ASN A 100 -5.52 -13.52 5.88
CA ASN A 100 -6.23 -13.87 7.11
C ASN A 100 -7.50 -13.04 7.25
N ILE A 101 -7.45 -11.74 6.95
CA ILE A 101 -8.61 -10.85 6.98
C ILE A 101 -9.66 -11.30 5.97
N LEU A 102 -9.26 -11.51 4.71
CA LEU A 102 -10.18 -11.98 3.65
C LEU A 102 -10.87 -13.30 4.00
N LYS A 103 -10.13 -14.23 4.64
CA LYS A 103 -10.71 -15.50 5.10
C LYS A 103 -11.74 -15.28 6.20
N GLN A 104 -11.44 -14.46 7.20
CA GLN A 104 -12.37 -14.13 8.29
C GLN A 104 -13.65 -13.48 7.77
N ASP A 105 -13.54 -12.58 6.80
CA ASP A 105 -14.68 -11.94 6.14
C ASP A 105 -15.56 -12.99 5.44
N SER A 106 -14.95 -13.93 4.70
CA SER A 106 -15.69 -15.00 4.04
C SER A 106 -16.43 -15.91 5.04
N ASP A 107 -15.77 -16.33 6.13
CA ASP A 107 -16.38 -17.18 7.16
C ASP A 107 -17.56 -16.46 7.85
N SER A 108 -17.45 -15.14 8.04
CA SER A 108 -18.50 -14.29 8.63
C SER A 108 -19.74 -14.20 7.75
N VAL A 109 -19.57 -14.11 6.43
CA VAL A 109 -20.69 -14.05 5.46
C VAL A 109 -21.45 -15.38 5.43
N PHE A 110 -20.76 -16.52 5.45
CA PHE A 110 -21.41 -17.83 5.46
C PHE A 110 -22.11 -18.14 6.79
N GLY A 111 -21.57 -17.70 7.93
CA GLY A 111 -22.20 -17.85 9.24
C GLY A 111 -23.56 -17.15 9.36
N HIS A 112 -23.73 -15.98 8.72
CA HIS A 112 -25.01 -15.26 8.72
C HIS A 112 -26.05 -15.87 7.77
N MET A 113 -25.63 -16.50 6.67
CA MET A 113 -26.56 -17.19 5.74
C MET A 113 -27.09 -18.52 6.30
N ALA A 114 -26.33 -19.21 7.16
CA ALA A 114 -26.76 -20.47 7.76
C ALA A 114 -27.85 -20.30 8.84
N ALA A 115 -28.07 -19.09 9.37
CA ALA A 115 -29.03 -18.83 10.44
C ALA A 115 -30.45 -18.46 9.97
N SER A 116 -30.70 -18.37 8.65
CA SER A 116 -31.98 -17.87 8.09
C SER A 116 -32.90 -18.94 7.48
N HIS A 117 -32.67 -20.23 7.72
CA HIS A 117 -33.57 -21.29 7.24
C HIS A 117 -34.11 -22.12 8.42
N PRO A 118 -35.34 -21.87 8.89
CA PRO A 118 -36.06 -22.86 9.67
C PRO A 118 -36.48 -23.98 8.71
N VAL A 119 -35.88 -25.16 8.89
CA VAL A 119 -36.38 -26.40 8.28
C VAL A 119 -37.78 -26.63 8.84
N SER A 120 -38.76 -26.65 7.94
CA SER A 120 -40.17 -26.97 8.23
C SER A 120 -40.36 -28.46 8.52
#